data_AF-A0A176E227-F1
#
_entry.id   AF-A0A176E227-F1
#
_cell.length_a   1.000
_cell.length_b   1.000
_cell.length_c   1.000
_cell.angle_alpha   90.00
_cell.angle_beta   90.00
_cell.angle_gamma   90.00
#
_symmetry.space_group_name_H-M   'P 1'
#
loop_
_entity.id
_entity.type
_entity.pdbx_description
1 polymer ?
#
loop_
_entity_poly.entity_id
_entity_poly.type
_entity_poly.pdbx_seq_one_letter_code
_entity_poly.pdbx_strand_id
1 'polypeptide(L)'
;MTVGASKTGAAGAGAAGLVLMFEHGRRPDRAAIVEALECFPRASISFDPANADTSHHVAAELSQASRDTDWLELLLDGLTCDLRGLAPGPAMVAPEVAYRFSCDVDCLADAEAVSLRPGPHIAAGAHSLPVVRTLLALGGELAARLPDVRVVCWPPARTAIAPKFFIGTVEAWIAGGAFPALGMLGVYAGPGGHFRTEGLGFFIGCELALAP
;
A
#
# COMPACT_ATOMS: atom_id res chain seq x y z
N MET A 1 -5.95 41.86 12.14
CA MET A 1 -5.09 41.15 11.18
C MET A 1 -5.27 39.67 11.41
N THR A 2 -6.09 39.06 10.58
CA THR A 2 -6.57 37.67 10.64
C THR A 2 -5.59 36.79 9.88
N VAL A 3 -4.88 35.90 10.57
CA VAL A 3 -4.14 34.81 9.93
C VAL A 3 -5.12 33.67 9.73
N GLY A 4 -5.43 33.38 8.47
CA GLY A 4 -6.39 32.38 8.06
C GLY A 4 -5.98 30.98 8.53
N ALA A 5 -6.91 30.29 9.16
CA ALA A 5 -6.84 28.85 9.35
C ALA A 5 -6.77 28.19 7.97
N SER A 6 -5.58 27.73 7.58
CA SER A 6 -5.42 26.86 6.43
C SER A 6 -6.20 25.59 6.69
N LYS A 7 -7.22 25.40 5.86
CA LYS A 7 -8.12 24.26 5.80
C LYS A 7 -7.28 23.01 5.58
N THR A 8 -7.01 22.25 6.64
CA THR A 8 -6.42 20.91 6.57
C THR A 8 -7.41 20.03 5.82
N GLY A 9 -7.22 19.94 4.51
CA GLY A 9 -8.00 19.10 3.62
C GLY A 9 -7.88 17.65 4.06
N ALA A 10 -8.99 16.93 3.98
CA ALA A 10 -9.11 15.52 4.31
C ALA A 10 -8.00 14.68 3.65
N ALA A 11 -6.94 14.37 4.40
CA ALA A 11 -6.01 13.28 4.13
C ALA A 11 -6.54 11.94 4.73
N GLY A 12 -7.86 11.84 4.90
CA GLY A 12 -8.54 10.68 5.47
C GLY A 12 -8.97 9.72 4.36
N ALA A 13 -8.66 8.43 4.53
CA ALA A 13 -8.98 7.30 3.65
C ALA A 13 -8.15 7.14 2.35
N GLY A 14 -7.62 8.21 1.76
CA GLY A 14 -6.82 8.14 0.53
C GLY A 14 -5.36 7.65 0.67
N ALA A 15 -4.84 7.52 1.89
CA ALA A 15 -3.42 7.21 2.17
C ALA A 15 -3.18 5.83 2.80
N ALA A 16 -4.23 5.08 3.13
CA ALA A 16 -4.10 3.77 3.79
C ALA A 16 -3.93 2.67 2.74
N GLY A 17 -2.70 2.18 2.59
CA GLY A 17 -2.37 1.16 1.59
C GLY A 17 -0.87 0.99 1.43
N LEU A 18 -0.45 -0.15 0.90
CA LEU A 18 0.92 -0.40 0.49
C LEU A 18 1.09 0.05 -0.96
N VAL A 19 2.27 0.54 -1.32
CA VAL A 19 2.60 0.85 -2.71
C VAL A 19 3.87 0.11 -3.12
N LEU A 20 3.78 -0.67 -4.20
CA LEU A 20 4.90 -1.35 -4.83
C LEU A 20 5.37 -0.48 -6.00
N MET A 21 6.63 -0.07 -5.97
CA MET A 21 7.24 0.74 -7.03
C MET A 21 8.00 -0.16 -7.99
N PHE A 22 7.75 -0.02 -9.29
CA PHE A 22 8.36 -0.79 -10.36
C PHE A 22 9.25 0.08 -11.23
N GLU A 23 10.19 -0.54 -11.94
CA GLU A 23 10.86 0.13 -13.05
C GLU A 23 9.84 0.59 -14.12
N HIS A 24 10.13 1.68 -14.83
CA HIS A 24 9.27 2.18 -15.89
C HIS A 24 8.92 1.09 -16.92
N GLY A 25 7.64 0.93 -17.23
CA GLY A 25 7.17 -0.10 -18.16
C GLY A 25 7.26 -1.54 -17.66
N ARG A 26 7.59 -1.76 -16.38
CA ARG A 26 7.71 -3.08 -15.74
C ARG A 26 6.62 -3.39 -14.72
N ARG A 27 5.56 -2.58 -14.66
CA ARG A 27 4.39 -2.91 -13.82
C ARG A 27 3.78 -4.24 -14.26
N PRO A 28 3.32 -5.07 -13.30
CA PRO A 28 2.63 -6.31 -13.62
C PRO A 28 1.33 -6.01 -14.35
N ASP A 29 1.01 -6.87 -15.31
CA ASP A 29 -0.33 -7.01 -15.84
C ASP A 29 -1.13 -8.05 -15.03
N ARG A 30 -2.36 -8.33 -15.46
CA ARG A 30 -3.23 -9.32 -14.83
C ARG A 30 -2.63 -10.73 -14.82
N ALA A 31 -2.00 -11.15 -15.91
CA ALA A 31 -1.43 -12.48 -16.04
C ALA A 31 -0.28 -12.69 -15.05
N ALA A 32 0.58 -11.68 -14.89
CA ALA A 32 1.65 -11.70 -13.89
C ALA A 32 1.11 -11.79 -12.45
N ILE A 33 -0.03 -11.15 -12.14
CA ILE A 33 -0.66 -11.30 -10.82
C ILE A 33 -1.22 -12.71 -10.63
N VAL A 34 -1.86 -13.30 -11.63
CA VAL A 34 -2.34 -14.69 -11.56
C VAL A 34 -1.18 -15.64 -11.29
N GLU A 35 -0.10 -15.55 -12.06
CA GLU A 35 1.11 -16.37 -11.89
C GLU A 35 1.72 -16.20 -10.48
N ALA A 36 1.80 -14.96 -9.98
CA ALA A 36 2.29 -14.71 -8.63
C ALA A 36 1.40 -15.39 -7.55
N LEU A 37 0.08 -15.42 -7.74
CA LEU A 37 -0.84 -16.03 -6.77
C LEU A 37 -0.87 -17.56 -6.82
N GLU A 38 -0.51 -18.20 -7.95
CA GLU A 38 -0.38 -19.66 -8.04
C GLU A 38 0.62 -20.22 -7.01
N CYS A 39 1.69 -19.45 -6.74
CA CYS A 39 2.69 -19.78 -5.73
C CYS A 39 2.30 -19.37 -4.30
N PHE A 40 1.09 -18.85 -4.08
CA PHE A 40 0.57 -18.44 -2.78
C PHE A 40 -0.92 -18.82 -2.63
N PRO A 41 -1.24 -20.12 -2.45
CA PRO A 41 -2.61 -20.64 -2.55
C PRO A 41 -3.58 -20.15 -1.45
N ARG A 42 -3.09 -19.38 -0.48
CA ARG A 42 -3.91 -18.74 0.55
C ARG A 42 -4.57 -17.45 0.05
N ALA A 43 -4.06 -16.87 -1.03
CA ALA A 43 -4.66 -15.72 -1.68
C ALA A 43 -5.29 -16.10 -3.02
N SER A 44 -6.34 -15.39 -3.40
CA SER A 44 -7.02 -15.56 -4.69
C SER A 44 -7.54 -14.23 -5.21
N ILE A 45 -7.91 -14.20 -6.49
CA ILE A 45 -8.67 -13.09 -7.07
C ILE A 45 -10.15 -13.35 -6.77
N SER A 46 -10.79 -12.50 -5.95
CA SER A 46 -12.22 -12.60 -5.65
C SER A 46 -13.09 -11.87 -6.67
N PHE A 47 -12.56 -10.83 -7.30
CA PHE A 47 -13.25 -10.10 -8.35
C PHE A 47 -12.27 -9.59 -9.43
N ASP A 48 -12.63 -9.88 -10.68
CA ASP A 48 -11.96 -9.35 -11.86
C ASP A 48 -12.98 -8.55 -12.70
N PRO A 49 -12.88 -7.21 -12.73
CA PRO A 49 -13.77 -6.37 -13.53
C PRO A 49 -13.72 -6.61 -15.04
N ALA A 50 -12.61 -7.14 -15.57
CA ALA A 50 -12.49 -7.47 -16.99
C ALA A 50 -13.30 -8.73 -17.38
N ASN A 51 -13.58 -9.59 -16.40
CA ASN A 51 -14.35 -10.82 -16.57
C ASN A 51 -15.78 -10.72 -16.02
N ALA A 52 -16.16 -9.58 -15.43
CA ALA A 52 -17.50 -9.37 -14.91
C ALA A 52 -18.49 -9.27 -16.09
N ASP A 53 -19.33 -10.30 -16.25
CA ASP A 53 -20.41 -10.33 -17.25
C ASP A 53 -21.24 -9.04 -17.17
N THR A 54 -21.29 -8.29 -18.28
CA THR A 54 -22.11 -7.07 -18.44
C THR A 54 -23.63 -7.31 -18.39
N SER A 55 -24.07 -8.50 -17.98
CA SER A 55 -25.46 -8.97 -18.12
C SER A 55 -26.39 -8.55 -16.96
N HIS A 56 -25.89 -7.91 -15.90
CA HIS A 56 -26.73 -7.36 -14.83
C HIS A 56 -27.08 -5.89 -15.10
N HIS A 57 -28.09 -5.69 -15.95
CA HIS A 57 -28.82 -4.44 -16.15
C HIS A 57 -29.61 -4.01 -14.89
N VAL A 58 -28.97 -3.53 -13.82
CA VAL A 58 -29.67 -2.74 -12.77
C VAL A 58 -28.74 -1.71 -12.10
N ALA A 59 -28.02 -0.87 -12.86
CA ALA A 59 -27.46 0.40 -12.39
C ALA A 59 -26.84 1.23 -13.55
N ALA A 60 -27.52 1.32 -14.71
CA ALA A 60 -26.96 1.96 -15.91
C ALA A 60 -26.83 3.49 -15.85
N GLU A 61 -27.08 4.15 -14.72
CA GLU A 61 -27.06 5.62 -14.61
C GLU A 61 -25.90 6.20 -13.78
N LEU A 62 -25.02 5.37 -13.20
CA LEU A 62 -23.80 5.84 -12.54
C LEU A 62 -22.56 5.51 -13.37
N SER A 63 -22.25 6.43 -14.27
CA SER A 63 -20.93 6.70 -14.87
C SER A 63 -20.44 5.79 -16.00
N GLN A 64 -20.64 6.27 -17.23
CA GLN A 64 -19.81 5.96 -18.41
C GLN A 64 -18.31 6.36 -18.23
N ALA A 65 -17.92 6.83 -17.04
CA ALA A 65 -16.55 7.18 -16.66
C ALA A 65 -15.82 6.07 -15.87
N SER A 66 -16.47 4.95 -15.53
CA SER A 66 -15.93 3.95 -14.59
C SER A 66 -15.97 2.51 -15.10
N ARG A 67 -15.53 2.26 -16.34
CA ARG A 67 -14.98 0.93 -16.68
C ARG A 67 -13.49 0.92 -16.34
N ASP A 68 -13.17 1.17 -15.07
CA ASP A 68 -11.84 0.89 -14.54
C ASP A 68 -11.70 -0.64 -14.49
N THR A 69 -11.22 -1.19 -15.59
CA THR A 69 -10.97 -2.62 -15.76
C THR A 69 -9.50 -2.94 -15.55
N ASP A 70 -8.74 -2.11 -14.85
CA ASP A 70 -7.27 -2.25 -14.69
C ASP A 70 -6.87 -2.47 -13.22
N TRP A 71 -7.79 -3.07 -12.46
CA TRP A 71 -7.58 -3.46 -11.06
C TRP A 71 -8.13 -4.85 -10.75
N LEU A 72 -7.66 -5.44 -9.66
CA LEU A 72 -8.09 -6.75 -9.16
C LEU A 72 -8.51 -6.64 -7.70
N GLU A 73 -9.59 -7.33 -7.31
CA GLU A 73 -9.86 -7.57 -5.89
C GLU A 73 -9.17 -8.88 -5.48
N LEU A 74 -8.26 -8.77 -4.52
CA LEU A 74 -7.51 -9.89 -3.97
C LEU A 74 -8.07 -10.26 -2.60
N LEU A 75 -8.28 -11.56 -2.37
CA LEU A 75 -8.78 -12.11 -1.12
C LEU A 75 -7.66 -12.85 -0.39
N LEU A 76 -7.48 -12.57 0.91
CA LEU A 76 -6.61 -13.32 1.79
C LEU A 76 -7.26 -13.42 3.19
N ASP A 77 -7.40 -14.63 3.70
CA ASP A 77 -7.96 -14.91 5.04
C ASP A 77 -9.33 -14.22 5.31
N GLY A 78 -10.18 -14.11 4.28
CA GLY A 78 -11.52 -13.50 4.40
C GLY A 78 -11.53 -11.97 4.31
N LEU A 79 -10.38 -11.33 4.09
CA LEU A 79 -10.26 -9.89 3.88
C LEU A 79 -9.86 -9.60 2.43
N THR A 80 -10.48 -8.58 1.84
CA THR A 80 -10.24 -8.19 0.45
C THR A 80 -9.41 -6.92 0.36
N CYS A 81 -8.56 -6.85 -0.67
CA CYS A 81 -7.75 -5.71 -0.99
C CYS A 81 -7.87 -5.39 -2.48
N ASP A 82 -8.00 -4.12 -2.83
CA ASP A 82 -7.92 -3.64 -4.20
C ASP A 82 -6.44 -3.51 -4.59
N LEU A 83 -6.04 -4.21 -5.66
CA LEU A 83 -4.77 -4.02 -6.34
C LEU A 83 -5.00 -3.16 -7.59
N ARG A 84 -4.48 -1.93 -7.60
CA ARG A 84 -4.73 -0.92 -8.65
C ARG A 84 -3.46 -0.46 -9.33
N GLY A 85 -3.62 0.00 -10.57
CA GLY A 85 -2.55 0.49 -11.42
C GLY A 85 -1.79 -0.64 -12.09
N LEU A 86 -2.49 -1.70 -12.51
CA LEU A 86 -1.90 -2.75 -13.33
C LEU A 86 -1.66 -2.25 -14.75
N ALA A 87 -0.69 -2.85 -15.45
CA ALA A 87 -0.54 -2.65 -16.89
C ALA A 87 -1.68 -3.38 -17.65
N PRO A 88 -2.16 -2.87 -18.80
CA PRO A 88 -1.73 -1.65 -19.50
C PRO A 88 -2.39 -0.36 -18.98
N GLY A 89 -3.21 -0.43 -17.93
CA GLY A 89 -3.86 0.71 -17.31
C GLY A 89 -2.89 1.76 -16.75
N PRO A 90 -3.41 2.93 -16.34
CA PRO A 90 -2.58 4.00 -15.80
C PRO A 90 -1.88 3.57 -14.50
N ALA A 91 -0.62 3.97 -14.33
CA ALA A 91 0.09 3.78 -13.06
C ALA A 91 -0.57 4.58 -11.93
N MET A 92 -0.41 4.12 -10.69
CA MET A 92 -0.78 4.92 -9.52
C MET A 92 0.20 6.08 -9.31
N VAL A 93 -0.21 7.07 -8.54
CA VAL A 93 0.68 8.16 -8.12
C VAL A 93 1.68 7.63 -7.10
N ALA A 94 2.97 7.90 -7.35
CA ALA A 94 4.03 7.60 -6.39
C ALA A 94 3.82 8.39 -5.08
N PRO A 95 3.90 7.75 -3.90
CA PRO A 95 3.70 8.45 -2.63
C PRO A 95 4.90 9.34 -2.29
N GLU A 96 4.67 10.30 -1.41
CA GLU A 96 5.75 11.05 -0.79
C GLU A 96 6.57 10.14 0.15
N VAL A 97 7.90 10.20 0.05
CA VAL A 97 8.82 9.41 0.86
C VAL A 97 9.83 10.33 1.54
N ALA A 98 9.80 10.31 2.87
CA ALA A 98 10.73 11.02 3.74
C ALA A 98 11.84 10.10 4.27
N TYR A 99 11.56 8.81 4.49
CA TYR A 99 12.48 7.87 5.12
C TYR A 99 12.74 6.66 4.22
N ARG A 100 14.01 6.28 4.09
CA ARG A 100 14.44 5.17 3.23
C ARG A 100 15.17 4.13 4.07
N PHE A 101 14.82 2.86 3.87
CA PHE A 101 15.41 1.72 4.56
C PHE A 101 16.03 0.76 3.53
N SER A 102 17.36 0.71 3.53
CA SER A 102 18.15 -0.19 2.66
C SER A 102 17.83 -0.05 1.16
N CYS A 103 17.33 1.11 0.71
CA CYS A 103 17.08 1.41 -0.70
C CYS A 103 17.81 2.68 -1.13
N ASP A 104 18.21 2.73 -2.40
CA ASP A 104 18.96 3.85 -2.98
C ASP A 104 18.13 5.13 -3.08
N VAL A 105 18.79 6.29 -3.12
CA VAL A 105 18.11 7.59 -3.23
C VAL A 105 17.23 7.68 -4.49
N ASP A 106 17.69 7.06 -5.58
CA ASP A 106 17.05 7.07 -6.90
C ASP A 106 16.04 5.93 -7.11
N CYS A 107 15.72 5.15 -6.06
CA CYS A 107 14.78 4.01 -6.17
C CYS A 107 13.37 4.40 -6.63
N LEU A 108 13.00 5.69 -6.49
CA LEU A 108 11.72 6.25 -6.90
C LEU A 108 11.79 7.03 -8.22
N ALA A 109 12.99 7.33 -8.71
CA ALA A 109 13.16 8.06 -9.97
C ALA A 109 12.65 7.20 -11.12
N ASP A 110 11.80 7.80 -11.97
CA ASP A 110 11.14 7.15 -13.11
C ASP A 110 10.43 5.83 -12.78
N ALA A 111 10.00 5.66 -11.52
CA ALA A 111 9.32 4.46 -11.08
C ALA A 111 7.80 4.56 -11.27
N GLU A 112 7.16 3.43 -11.58
CA GLU A 112 5.71 3.33 -11.73
C GLU A 112 5.09 2.61 -10.54
N ALA A 113 3.99 3.13 -10.02
CA ALA A 113 3.39 2.61 -8.80
C ALA A 113 2.22 1.66 -9.08
N VAL A 114 2.16 0.57 -8.32
CA VAL A 114 0.97 -0.27 -8.11
C VAL A 114 0.58 -0.14 -6.64
N SER A 115 -0.70 0.10 -6.39
CA SER A 115 -1.21 0.29 -5.02
C SER A 115 -2.04 -0.90 -4.58
N LEU A 116 -1.75 -1.41 -3.40
CA LEU A 116 -2.55 -2.40 -2.70
C LEU A 116 -3.26 -1.70 -1.53
N ARG A 117 -4.59 -1.75 -1.50
CA ARG A 117 -5.41 -1.02 -0.51
C ARG A 117 -6.48 -1.92 0.08
N PRO A 118 -6.90 -1.72 1.34
CA PRO A 118 -8.08 -2.39 1.86
C PRO A 118 -9.30 -2.10 0.97
N GLY A 119 -10.13 -3.12 0.70
CA GLY A 119 -11.34 -2.95 -0.10
C GLY A 119 -12.32 -1.92 0.50
N PRO A 120 -13.23 -1.31 -0.29
CA PRO A 120 -14.09 -0.22 0.17
C PRO A 120 -14.91 -0.51 1.44
N HIS A 121 -15.30 -1.77 1.64
CA HIS A 121 -16.10 -2.21 2.79
C HIS A 121 -15.28 -2.35 4.09
N ILE A 122 -13.96 -2.49 4.02
CA ILE A 122 -13.07 -2.53 5.20
C ILE A 122 -12.19 -1.28 5.34
N ALA A 123 -12.30 -0.32 4.41
CA ALA A 123 -11.46 0.88 4.36
C ALA A 123 -11.55 1.74 5.64
N ALA A 124 -12.73 1.81 6.28
CA ALA A 124 -12.90 2.52 7.55
C ALA A 124 -12.06 1.91 8.69
N GLY A 125 -11.75 0.61 8.61
CA GLY A 125 -10.92 -0.15 9.55
C GLY A 125 -9.48 -0.36 9.09
N ALA A 126 -8.99 0.43 8.12
CA ALA A 126 -7.67 0.21 7.51
C ALA A 126 -6.49 0.22 8.50
N HIS A 127 -6.64 0.90 9.64
CA HIS A 127 -5.64 0.97 10.70
C HIS A 127 -5.64 -0.26 11.64
N SER A 128 -6.68 -1.09 11.59
CA SER A 128 -6.81 -2.24 12.47
C SER A 128 -5.71 -3.28 12.17
N LEU A 129 -5.16 -3.89 13.22
CA LEU A 129 -4.08 -4.87 13.06
C LEU A 129 -4.42 -6.04 12.14
N PRO A 130 -5.65 -6.60 12.13
CA PRO A 130 -5.99 -7.66 11.17
C PRO A 130 -5.87 -7.20 9.72
N VAL A 131 -6.39 -6.01 9.40
CA VAL A 131 -6.33 -5.45 8.04
C VAL A 131 -4.89 -5.16 7.63
N VAL A 132 -4.11 -4.55 8.51
CA VAL A 132 -2.70 -4.25 8.23
C VAL A 132 -1.88 -5.54 8.06
N ARG A 133 -2.09 -6.56 8.89
CA ARG A 133 -1.40 -7.86 8.75
C ARG A 133 -1.70 -8.48 7.40
N THR A 134 -2.97 -8.55 6.99
CA THR A 134 -3.35 -9.10 5.68
C THR A 134 -2.73 -8.29 4.54
N LEU A 135 -2.80 -6.96 4.62
CA LEU A 135 -2.25 -6.07 3.61
C LEU A 135 -0.75 -6.25 3.44
N LEU A 136 0.00 -6.30 4.55
CA LEU A 136 1.46 -6.49 4.51
C LEU A 136 1.83 -7.91 4.10
N ALA A 137 1.10 -8.94 4.54
CA ALA A 137 1.30 -10.31 4.11
C ALA A 137 1.17 -10.41 2.59
N LEU A 138 0.04 -9.95 2.04
CA LEU A 138 -0.20 -9.96 0.60
C LEU A 138 0.84 -9.14 -0.16
N GLY A 139 1.18 -7.96 0.34
CA GLY A 139 2.25 -7.13 -0.23
C GLY A 139 3.62 -7.80 -0.22
N GLY A 140 3.96 -8.53 0.85
CA GLY A 140 5.21 -9.29 0.97
C GLY A 140 5.28 -10.42 -0.03
N GLU A 141 4.18 -11.15 -0.19
CA GLU A 141 4.07 -12.25 -1.15
C GLU A 141 4.16 -11.75 -2.60
N LEU A 142 3.54 -10.60 -2.91
CA LEU A 142 3.68 -9.94 -4.20
C LEU A 142 5.12 -9.45 -4.44
N ALA A 143 5.74 -8.79 -3.45
CA ALA A 143 7.12 -8.32 -3.54
C ALA A 143 8.14 -9.46 -3.71
N ALA A 144 7.85 -10.64 -3.17
CA ALA A 144 8.71 -11.81 -3.30
C ALA A 144 8.66 -12.46 -4.69
N ARG A 145 7.53 -12.31 -5.40
CA ARG A 145 7.25 -13.04 -6.66
C ARG A 145 7.33 -12.17 -7.90
N LEU A 146 7.12 -10.87 -7.76
CA LEU A 146 7.24 -9.92 -8.86
C LEU A 146 8.70 -9.43 -8.95
N PRO A 147 9.44 -9.75 -10.02
CA PRO A 147 10.89 -9.53 -10.09
C PRO A 147 11.28 -8.05 -10.16
N ASP A 148 10.39 -7.20 -10.68
CA ASP A 148 10.71 -5.81 -11.02
C ASP A 148 10.31 -4.80 -9.92
N VAL A 149 9.97 -5.27 -8.71
CA VAL A 149 9.70 -4.38 -7.57
C VAL A 149 11.02 -3.75 -7.12
N ARG A 150 11.13 -2.42 -7.23
CA ARG A 150 12.31 -1.65 -6.80
C ARG A 150 12.27 -1.33 -5.31
N VAL A 151 11.10 -0.93 -4.81
CA VAL A 151 10.92 -0.52 -3.42
C VAL A 151 9.47 -0.65 -3.00
N VAL A 152 9.25 -0.94 -1.72
CA VAL A 152 7.91 -0.97 -1.11
C VAL A 152 7.74 0.28 -0.26
N CYS A 153 6.71 1.06 -0.55
CA CYS A 153 6.40 2.27 0.19
C CYS A 153 5.24 2.05 1.15
N TRP A 154 5.35 2.64 2.34
CA TRP A 154 4.29 2.72 3.32
C TRP A 154 3.94 4.20 3.56
N PRO A 155 2.97 4.75 2.79
CA PRO A 155 2.55 6.14 2.87
C PRO A 155 2.19 6.63 4.28
N PRO A 156 1.55 5.85 5.17
CA PRO A 156 1.23 6.34 6.52
C PRO A 156 2.45 6.80 7.33
N ALA A 157 3.64 6.26 7.05
CA ALA A 157 4.89 6.69 7.67
C ALA A 157 5.83 7.44 6.70
N ARG A 158 5.41 7.69 5.46
CA ARG A 158 6.25 8.21 4.34
C ARG A 158 7.58 7.46 4.20
N THR A 159 7.53 6.14 4.31
CA THR A 159 8.73 5.29 4.24
C THR A 159 8.81 4.57 2.90
N ALA A 160 10.02 4.24 2.49
CA ALA A 160 10.32 3.31 1.42
C ALA A 160 11.37 2.31 1.90
N ILE A 161 11.14 1.01 1.64
CA ILE A 161 11.98 -0.08 2.12
C ILE A 161 12.29 -1.05 0.98
N ALA A 162 13.56 -1.48 0.87
CA ALA A 162 13.94 -2.45 -0.15
C ALA A 162 13.16 -3.77 -0.02
N PRO A 163 12.75 -4.41 -1.12
CA PRO A 163 11.82 -5.55 -1.11
C PRO A 163 12.29 -6.69 -0.20
N LYS A 164 13.56 -7.08 -0.29
CA LYS A 164 14.14 -8.14 0.55
C LYS A 164 14.02 -7.83 2.06
N PHE A 165 14.25 -6.59 2.45
CA PHE A 165 14.14 -6.16 3.84
C PHE A 165 12.68 -6.06 4.30
N PHE A 166 11.79 -5.62 3.41
CA PHE A 166 10.35 -5.60 3.66
C PHE A 166 9.81 -7.00 3.93
N ILE A 167 10.10 -7.96 3.05
CA ILE A 167 9.64 -9.36 3.17
C ILE A 167 10.05 -9.94 4.52
N GLY A 168 11.34 -9.90 4.86
CA GLY A 168 11.82 -10.45 6.14
C GLY A 168 11.24 -9.75 7.36
N THR A 169 10.96 -8.44 7.27
CA THR A 169 10.33 -7.68 8.35
C THR A 169 8.87 -8.06 8.55
N VAL A 170 8.13 -8.26 7.46
CA VAL A 170 6.73 -8.71 7.48
C VAL A 170 6.64 -10.14 8.01
N GLU A 171 7.47 -11.06 7.52
CA GLU A 171 7.54 -12.44 7.99
C GLU A 171 7.80 -12.51 9.50
N ALA A 172 8.80 -11.76 9.98
CA ALA A 172 9.13 -11.71 11.40
C ALA A 172 7.96 -11.19 12.25
N TRP A 173 7.24 -10.17 11.77
CA TRP A 173 6.07 -9.64 12.48
C TRP A 173 4.90 -10.64 12.50
N ILE A 174 4.59 -11.26 11.36
CA ILE A 174 3.54 -12.27 11.25
C ILE A 174 3.83 -13.47 12.15
N ALA A 175 5.11 -13.86 12.29
CA ALA A 175 5.57 -14.92 13.19
C ALA A 175 5.51 -14.55 14.70
N GLY A 176 4.98 -13.38 15.06
CA GLY A 176 4.83 -12.95 16.46
C GLY A 176 5.91 -11.97 16.94
N GLY A 177 6.72 -11.43 16.03
CA GLY A 177 7.70 -10.38 16.32
C GLY A 177 7.08 -9.04 16.74
N ALA A 178 7.95 -8.08 17.04
CA ALA A 178 7.55 -6.76 17.52
C ALA A 178 6.75 -5.94 16.48
N PHE A 179 5.88 -5.07 16.98
CA PHE A 179 5.05 -4.16 16.19
C PHE A 179 5.13 -2.72 16.72
N PRO A 180 5.10 -1.68 15.86
CA PRO A 180 5.19 -1.72 14.40
C PRO A 180 6.53 -2.27 13.89
N ALA A 181 6.47 -3.02 12.78
CA ALA A 181 7.66 -3.56 12.15
C ALA A 181 8.46 -2.45 11.44
N LEU A 182 9.77 -2.64 11.21
CA LEU A 182 10.62 -1.66 10.51
C LEU A 182 10.03 -1.29 9.14
N GLY A 183 10.12 -0.02 8.76
CA GLY A 183 9.49 0.49 7.54
C GLY A 183 7.99 0.78 7.68
N MET A 184 7.30 0.26 8.69
CA MET A 184 5.90 0.66 9.00
C MET A 184 5.81 1.84 9.98
N LEU A 185 6.96 2.27 10.49
CA LEU A 185 7.14 3.39 11.40
C LEU A 185 8.38 4.18 10.99
N GLY A 186 8.24 5.50 10.89
CA GLY A 186 9.34 6.44 10.76
C GLY A 186 9.73 6.99 12.13
N VAL A 187 11.02 7.25 12.35
CA VAL A 187 11.52 7.96 13.52
C VAL A 187 12.35 9.14 13.05
N TYR A 188 11.93 10.34 13.42
CA TYR A 188 12.60 11.59 13.16
C TYR A 188 13.42 12.00 14.39
N ALA A 189 14.74 12.12 14.21
CA ALA A 189 15.61 12.76 15.18
C ALA A 189 15.78 14.23 14.80
N GLY A 190 15.14 15.12 15.57
CA GLY A 190 15.24 16.56 15.41
C GLY A 190 16.46 17.17 16.12
N PRO A 191 16.79 18.43 15.81
CA PRO A 191 17.83 19.16 16.52
C PRO A 191 17.61 19.17 18.03
N GLY A 192 18.70 19.10 18.81
CA GLY A 192 18.64 19.16 20.27
C GLY A 192 18.11 17.88 20.95
N GLY A 193 18.17 16.72 20.29
CA GLY A 193 17.83 15.43 20.90
C GLY A 193 16.33 15.12 20.96
N HIS A 194 15.50 15.91 20.27
CA HIS A 194 14.09 15.62 20.13
C HIS A 194 13.88 14.42 19.21
N PHE A 195 13.00 13.51 19.59
CA PHE A 195 12.56 12.41 18.72
C PHE A 195 11.06 12.52 18.48
N ARG A 196 10.63 12.22 17.27
CA ARG A 196 9.21 12.09 16.93
C ARG A 196 8.99 10.89 16.05
N THR A 197 7.93 10.13 16.29
CA THR A 197 7.49 9.10 15.35
C THR A 197 6.73 9.70 14.17
N GLU A 198 6.65 8.93 13.10
CA GLU A 198 5.76 9.20 11.99
C GLU A 198 5.11 7.90 11.52
N GLY A 199 3.78 7.91 11.42
CA GLY A 199 2.98 6.74 11.07
C GLY A 199 2.50 5.94 12.28
N LEU A 200 2.93 6.26 13.51
CA LEU A 200 2.33 5.66 14.70
C LEU A 200 0.88 6.13 14.87
N GLY A 201 0.60 7.37 14.47
CA GLY A 201 -0.72 7.97 14.52
C GLY A 201 -1.72 7.25 13.64
N PHE A 202 -1.26 6.57 12.58
CA PHE A 202 -2.12 5.70 11.78
C PHE A 202 -2.69 4.54 12.62
N PHE A 203 -1.90 3.93 13.50
CA PHE A 203 -2.31 2.77 14.27
C PHE A 203 -3.06 3.12 15.56
N ILE A 204 -2.61 4.16 16.27
CA ILE A 204 -3.11 4.48 17.63
C ILE A 204 -3.67 5.89 17.78
N GLY A 205 -3.75 6.67 16.70
CA GLY A 205 -4.33 8.01 16.71
C GLY A 205 -3.40 9.14 17.17
N CYS A 206 -2.16 8.85 17.59
CA CYS A 206 -1.17 9.85 17.94
C CYS A 206 0.26 9.46 17.54
N GLU A 207 1.12 10.46 17.36
CA GLU A 207 2.56 10.29 17.26
C GLU A 207 3.20 10.41 18.65
N LEU A 208 4.26 9.63 18.88
CA LEU A 208 5.11 9.75 20.06
C LEU A 208 6.16 10.83 19.81
N ALA A 209 6.33 11.73 20.78
CA ALA A 209 7.43 12.69 20.80
C ALA A 209 8.18 12.61 22.13
N LEU A 210 9.51 12.59 22.06
CA LEU A 210 10.39 12.64 23.22
C LEU A 210 11.24 13.90 23.13
N ALA A 211 11.35 14.60 24.26
CA ALA A 211 12.26 15.72 24.45
C ALA A 211 13.26 15.37 25.56
N PRO A 212 14.47 15.97 25.55
CA PRO A 212 15.47 15.77 26.60
C PRO A 212 14.99 16.13 28.00
#